data_AF-A0A661D2N9-F1
#
_entry.id   AF-A0A661D2N9-F1
#
_cell.length_a   1.000
_cell.length_b   1.000
_cell.length_c   1.000
_cell.angle_alpha   90.00
_cell.angle_beta   90.00
_cell.angle_gamma   90.00
#
_symmetry.space_group_name_H-M   'P 1'
#
loop_
_entity.id
_entity.type
_entity.pdbx_description
1 polymer ?
#
loop_
_entity_poly.entity_id
_entity_poly.type
_entity_poly.pdbx_seq_one_letter_code
_entity_poly.pdbx_strand_id
1 'polypeptide(L)'
;MSMKPFRKFLFSGVFVVLAFVLAHSAQAAWIWEKDNWEIKVNIRNNCHRPIWIAVHYMLNGSWRTGGYWKLSLGEKAYVVDTDNLFIYFHAESDKSHAWGG
;
A
#
# COMPACT_ATOMS: atom_id res chain seq x y z
N MET A 1 15.07 -9.70 -61.10
CA MET A 1 16.34 -9.65 -61.87
C MET A 1 17.45 -9.15 -60.94
N SER A 2 18.40 -10.03 -60.66
CA SER A 2 19.79 -9.81 -60.21
C SER A 2 20.13 -8.83 -59.07
N MET A 3 20.54 -9.39 -57.93
CA MET A 3 21.28 -8.70 -56.85
C MET A 3 22.80 -8.93 -56.97
N LYS A 4 23.56 -8.05 -56.27
CA LYS A 4 24.88 -8.20 -55.57
C LYS A 4 26.13 -7.70 -56.31
N PRO A 5 27.29 -7.46 -55.63
CA PRO A 5 27.64 -7.62 -54.19
C PRO A 5 28.30 -6.38 -53.50
N PHE A 6 28.14 -6.17 -52.17
CA PHE A 6 29.05 -6.50 -51.02
C PHE A 6 30.41 -5.73 -51.01
N ARG A 7 30.88 -5.07 -49.92
CA ARG A 7 31.09 -5.48 -48.51
C ARG A 7 31.08 -4.25 -47.60
N LYS A 8 30.29 -4.18 -46.51
CA LYS A 8 30.58 -4.58 -45.10
C LYS A 8 31.90 -4.04 -44.50
N PHE A 9 31.78 -2.94 -43.74
CA PHE A 9 32.45 -2.75 -42.46
C PHE A 9 31.39 -2.40 -41.41
N LEU A 10 31.53 -2.96 -40.21
CA LEU A 10 30.52 -3.05 -39.15
C LEU A 10 30.19 -1.69 -38.53
N PHE A 11 28.91 -1.33 -38.57
CA PHE A 11 28.26 -0.34 -37.70
C PHE A 11 27.26 -1.06 -36.78
N SER A 12 27.41 -0.85 -35.48
CA SER A 12 26.40 -0.99 -34.42
C SER A 12 26.92 -0.02 -33.36
N GLY A 13 26.34 1.15 -33.09
CA GLY A 13 24.96 1.63 -33.12
C GLY A 13 24.80 2.30 -31.74
N VAL A 14 24.42 3.56 -31.55
CA VAL A 14 23.82 4.59 -32.39
C VAL A 14 24.33 5.93 -31.85
N PHE A 15 24.86 6.77 -32.74
CA PHE A 15 25.04 8.20 -32.52
C PHE A 15 23.75 8.93 -32.94
N VAL A 16 23.64 10.19 -32.52
CA VAL A 16 22.83 11.31 -33.07
C VAL A 16 21.57 11.63 -32.26
N VAL A 17 21.31 12.85 -31.77
CA VAL A 17 22.05 14.13 -31.70
C VAL A 17 21.29 14.99 -30.66
N LEU A 18 22.02 15.87 -29.97
CA LEU A 18 21.48 17.01 -29.21
C LEU A 18 20.49 17.83 -30.05
N ALA A 19 19.30 18.11 -29.53
CA ALA A 19 18.52 19.27 -29.96
C ALA A 19 18.19 20.16 -28.76
N PHE A 20 18.55 21.43 -28.95
CA PHE A 20 18.54 22.57 -28.05
C PHE A 20 17.12 23.02 -27.63
N VAL A 21 16.99 23.33 -26.32
CA VAL A 21 16.51 24.62 -25.76
C VAL A 21 15.05 25.07 -26.00
N LEU A 22 14.35 25.23 -24.84
CA LEU A 22 13.19 26.09 -24.53
C LEU A 22 11.79 25.72 -25.05
N ALA A 23 11.12 24.86 -24.28
CA ALA A 23 9.70 25.06 -23.97
C ALA A 23 9.47 24.83 -22.47
N HIS A 24 9.41 25.92 -21.73
CA HIS A 24 8.67 26.11 -20.47
C HIS A 24 8.74 24.99 -19.43
N SER A 25 9.69 25.13 -18.49
CA SER A 25 9.47 24.85 -17.07
C SER A 25 8.67 23.57 -16.73
N ALA A 26 9.20 22.40 -17.07
CA ALA A 26 8.79 21.15 -16.42
C ALA A 26 9.73 20.81 -15.24
N GLN A 27 10.24 21.82 -14.54
CA GLN A 27 10.83 21.65 -13.21
C GLN A 27 9.70 21.69 -12.19
N ALA A 28 9.06 20.54 -11.99
CA ALA A 28 8.20 20.27 -10.84
C ALA A 28 7.77 18.79 -10.81
N ALA A 29 8.70 17.86 -11.03
CA ALA A 29 8.49 16.52 -10.50
C ALA A 29 8.73 16.61 -8.99
N TRP A 30 7.71 17.08 -8.26
CA TRP A 30 7.69 16.99 -6.80
C TRP A 30 7.64 15.49 -6.45
N ILE A 31 8.80 14.86 -6.31
CA ILE A 31 8.91 13.57 -5.63
C ILE A 31 8.65 13.90 -4.17
N TRP A 32 7.38 13.80 -3.75
CA TRP A 32 7.04 13.77 -2.34
C TRP A 32 7.58 12.46 -1.82
N GLU A 33 8.75 12.50 -1.17
CA GLU A 33 9.19 11.43 -0.31
C GLU A 33 8.19 11.41 0.85
N LYS A 34 7.19 10.53 0.76
CA LYS A 34 6.17 10.37 1.78
C LYS A 34 6.89 9.90 3.02
N ASP A 35 7.07 10.78 4.00
CA ASP A 35 7.54 10.41 5.33
C ASP A 35 6.67 9.24 5.81
N ASN A 36 7.25 8.04 5.85
CA ASN A 36 6.53 6.79 6.06
C ASN A 36 6.35 6.60 7.57
N TRP A 37 5.43 7.35 8.17
CA TRP A 37 4.99 7.10 9.53
C TRP A 37 4.05 5.89 9.52
N GLU A 38 4.63 4.72 9.73
CA GLU A 38 3.88 3.48 9.78
C GLU A 38 3.18 3.34 11.15
N ILE A 39 1.87 3.27 11.14
CA ILE A 39 1.01 3.09 12.31
C ILE A 39 0.77 1.60 12.51
N LYS A 40 1.10 1.10 13.70
CA LYS A 40 0.85 -0.31 14.05
C LYS A 40 -0.49 -0.48 14.73
N VAL A 41 -1.43 -1.14 14.05
CA VAL A 41 -2.76 -1.42 14.58
C VAL A 41 -2.75 -2.75 15.33
N ASN A 42 -3.05 -2.69 16.62
CA ASN A 42 -3.15 -3.86 17.48
C ASN A 42 -4.48 -3.82 18.23
N ILE A 43 -5.10 -4.98 18.40
CA ILE A 43 -6.34 -5.14 19.15
C ILE A 43 -6.08 -5.93 20.42
N ARG A 44 -6.79 -5.59 21.49
CA ARG A 44 -6.75 -6.29 22.78
C ARG A 44 -8.16 -6.44 23.32
N ASN A 45 -8.49 -7.64 23.76
CA ASN A 45 -9.73 -7.86 24.50
C ASN A 45 -9.52 -7.56 25.99
N ASN A 46 -10.15 -6.49 26.50
CA ASN A 46 -10.21 -6.17 27.94
C ASN A 46 -11.55 -6.57 28.57
N CYS A 47 -12.44 -7.22 27.82
CA CYS A 47 -13.68 -7.79 28.33
C CYS A 47 -13.40 -9.13 29.03
N HIS A 48 -14.15 -9.42 30.09
CA HIS A 48 -14.06 -10.69 30.83
C HIS A 48 -14.62 -11.90 30.06
N ARG A 49 -14.92 -11.74 28.77
CA ARG A 49 -15.54 -12.74 27.89
C ARG A 49 -14.80 -12.79 26.56
N PRO A 50 -14.79 -13.95 25.86
CA PRO A 50 -14.31 -14.00 24.49
C PRO A 50 -15.10 -13.04 23.60
N ILE A 51 -14.40 -12.35 22.70
CA ILE A 51 -15.00 -11.49 21.69
C ILE A 51 -14.54 -11.92 20.30
N TRP A 52 -15.45 -11.80 19.34
CA TRP A 52 -15.12 -11.80 17.92
C TRP A 52 -15.01 -10.36 17.47
N ILE A 53 -13.98 -10.02 16.72
CA ILE A 53 -13.73 -8.66 16.25
C ILE A 53 -13.35 -8.68 14.78
N ALA A 54 -13.94 -7.77 14.01
CA ALA A 54 -13.53 -7.42 12.66
C ALA A 54 -13.02 -5.98 12.65
N VAL A 55 -11.93 -5.75 11.91
CA VAL A 55 -11.31 -4.42 11.77
C VAL A 55 -11.27 -4.05 10.29
N HIS A 56 -11.86 -2.90 9.99
CA HIS A 56 -11.82 -2.25 8.70
C HIS A 56 -10.84 -1.08 8.75
N TYR A 57 -9.96 -0.96 7.77
CA TYR A 57 -8.95 0.10 7.74
C TYR A 57 -8.66 0.55 6.32
N MET A 58 -8.24 1.81 6.17
CA MET A 58 -7.71 2.32 4.91
C MET A 58 -6.22 1.96 4.82
N LEU A 59 -5.79 1.37 3.71
CA LEU A 59 -4.38 1.10 3.41
C LEU A 59 -4.09 1.49 1.96
N ASN A 60 -3.11 2.37 1.73
CA ASN A 60 -2.75 2.85 0.40
C ASN A 60 -3.97 3.42 -0.37
N GLY A 61 -4.83 4.17 0.33
CA GLY A 61 -6.04 4.78 -0.25
C GLY A 61 -7.17 3.80 -0.58
N SER A 62 -7.09 2.54 -0.15
CA SER A 62 -8.14 1.53 -0.35
C SER A 62 -8.61 0.92 0.96
N TRP A 63 -9.92 0.75 1.11
CA TRP A 63 -10.52 0.05 2.25
C TRP A 63 -10.21 -1.44 2.23
N ARG A 64 -9.81 -1.98 3.39
CA ARG A 64 -9.52 -3.40 3.63
C ARG A 64 -10.20 -3.87 4.91
N THR A 65 -10.42 -5.18 4.99
CA THR A 65 -10.87 -5.86 6.21
C THR A 65 -9.78 -6.84 6.61
N GLY A 66 -9.20 -6.69 7.80
CA GLY A 66 -8.07 -7.51 8.23
C GLY A 66 -8.43 -8.94 8.67
N GLY A 67 -9.74 -9.25 8.74
CA GLY A 67 -10.26 -10.56 9.12
C GLY A 67 -11.13 -10.51 10.38
N TYR A 68 -11.50 -11.69 10.86
CA TYR A 68 -12.24 -11.89 12.11
C TYR A 68 -11.34 -12.60 13.11
N TRP A 69 -11.04 -11.95 14.25
CA TRP A 69 -10.27 -12.56 15.33
C TRP A 69 -11.21 -12.96 16.46
N LYS A 70 -10.99 -14.14 17.04
CA LYS A 70 -11.58 -14.51 18.32
C LYS A 70 -10.52 -14.31 19.40
N LEU A 71 -10.77 -13.40 20.35
CA LEU A 71 -9.84 -13.06 21.43
C LEU A 71 -10.47 -13.34 22.79
N SER A 72 -9.78 -14.10 23.63
CA SER A 72 -10.09 -14.32 25.05
C SER A 72 -9.66 -13.13 25.90
N LEU A 73 -10.04 -13.11 27.19
CA LEU A 73 -9.68 -12.03 28.11
C LEU A 73 -8.15 -11.81 28.13
N GLY A 74 -7.73 -10.59 27.85
CA GLY A 74 -6.34 -10.17 27.86
C GLY A 74 -5.56 -10.49 26.58
N GLU A 75 -6.11 -11.32 25.68
CA GLU A 75 -5.45 -11.68 24.42
C GLU A 75 -5.35 -10.46 23.48
N LYS A 76 -4.30 -10.49 22.67
CA LYS A 76 -3.96 -9.45 21.70
C LYS A 76 -3.76 -10.07 20.33
N ALA A 77 -4.09 -9.32 19.30
CA ALA A 77 -3.72 -9.65 17.93
C ALA A 77 -3.19 -8.42 17.21
N TYR A 78 -2.18 -8.66 16.37
CA TYR A 78 -1.75 -7.69 15.38
C TYR A 78 -2.73 -7.71 14.20
N VAL A 79 -3.08 -6.52 13.71
CA VAL A 79 -4.01 -6.37 12.59
C VAL A 79 -3.25 -6.02 11.32
N VAL A 80 -2.60 -4.86 11.32
CA VAL A 80 -1.92 -4.31 10.15
C VAL A 80 -1.01 -3.16 10.54
N ASP A 81 -0.02 -2.92 9.70
CA ASP A 81 0.78 -1.71 9.66
C ASP A 81 0.22 -0.84 8.53
N THR A 82 -0.25 0.37 8.87
CA THR A 82 -0.94 1.26 7.94
C THR A 82 -0.38 2.67 7.97
N ASP A 83 -0.54 3.39 6.87
CA ASP A 83 -0.17 4.79 6.70
C ASP A 83 -1.32 5.75 7.05
N ASN A 84 -2.41 5.22 7.63
CA ASN A 84 -3.65 5.96 7.81
C ASN A 84 -4.37 5.67 9.15
N LEU A 85 -4.93 6.72 9.76
CA LEU A 85 -5.69 6.67 11.01
C LEU A 85 -7.16 6.26 10.85
N PHE A 86 -7.67 6.15 9.62
CA PHE A 86 -9.05 5.72 9.37
C PHE A 86 -9.20 4.22 9.61
N ILE A 87 -9.62 3.88 10.84
CA ILE A 87 -9.81 2.52 11.34
C ILE A 87 -11.18 2.44 11.99
N TYR A 88 -11.95 1.43 11.60
CA TYR A 88 -13.23 1.09 12.20
C TYR A 88 -13.19 -0.35 12.72
N PHE A 89 -13.93 -0.65 13.78
CA PHE A 89 -14.09 -2.00 14.26
C PHE A 89 -15.54 -2.34 14.59
N HIS A 90 -15.84 -3.61 14.48
CA HIS A 90 -17.05 -4.21 15.02
C HIS A 90 -16.65 -5.41 15.86
N ALA A 91 -17.14 -5.47 17.10
CA ALA A 91 -16.88 -6.58 17.99
C ALA A 91 -18.18 -7.10 18.60
N GLU A 92 -18.27 -8.41 18.77
CA GLU A 92 -19.41 -9.09 19.38
C GLU A 92 -18.96 -10.12 20.41
N SER A 93 -19.82 -10.38 21.39
CA SER A 93 -19.66 -11.48 22.35
C SER A 93 -20.75 -12.52 22.17
N ASP A 94 -20.51 -13.70 22.74
CA ASP A 94 -21.41 -14.85 22.72
C ASP A 94 -22.79 -14.57 23.35
N LYS A 95 -22.87 -13.57 24.24
CA LYS A 95 -24.12 -13.18 24.92
C LYS A 95 -24.78 -11.94 24.30
N SER A 96 -24.63 -11.75 22.99
CA SER A 96 -25.29 -10.68 22.22
C SER A 96 -24.92 -9.24 22.59
N HIS A 97 -23.81 -9.02 23.31
CA HIS A 97 -23.25 -7.66 23.42
C HIS A 97 -22.40 -7.35 22.20
N ALA A 98 -22.54 -6.13 21.68
CA ALA A 98 -21.77 -5.62 20.56
C ALA A 98 -21.13 -4.27 20.89
N TRP A 99 -19.96 -4.01 20.30
CA TRP A 99 -19.21 -2.77 20.38
C TRP A 99 -18.78 -2.35 18.97
N GLY A 100 -18.64 -1.07 18.74
CA GLY A 100 -18.08 -0.54 17.50
C GLY A 100 -17.56 0.88 17.68
N GLY A 101 -16.73 1.30 16.73
CA GLY A 101 -16.08 2.61 16.70
C GLY A 101 -15.23 2.78 15.46
#